data_AF-A0A2N6BK63-F1
#
_entry.id   AF-A0A2N6BK63-F1
#
_cell.length_a   1.000
_cell.length_b   1.000
_cell.length_c   1.000
_cell.angle_alpha   90.00
_cell.angle_beta   90.00
_cell.angle_gamma   90.00
#
_symmetry.space_group_name_H-M   'P 1'
#
loop_
_entity.id
_entity.type
_entity.pdbx_description
1 polymer ?
#
loop_
_entity_poly.entity_id
_entity_poly.type
_entity_poly.pdbx_seq_one_letter_code
_entity_poly.pdbx_strand_id
1 'polypeptide(L)'
;MRISRKLLIGLGGLGLAVALLVTGCVDNVKKQSAAEKLGKPSSYADVSFDHSPHEDMDCKSCHAYGATEGSKVSASNLPAMDICVTCHKEGGDAPSECSTCHSEISAMKAPADHANGWVRMHGSKALFSNSCNWCHEENTCSDCHATERPMSHTPTWARSGHGREADFDRKQCDTCHQADECSRCHQVKPFSHYGAGFRFAGGHAELIAKRGGTRSCRVCHEPDLCATCHSN
;
A
#
# COMPACT_ATOMS: atom_id res chain seq x y z
N MET A 1 -36.35 88.26 14.81
CA MET A 1 -37.07 87.52 15.87
C MET A 1 -36.05 86.78 16.72
N ARG A 2 -35.85 87.24 17.96
CA ARG A 2 -35.40 86.54 19.20
C ARG A 2 -34.48 85.29 19.16
N ILE A 3 -33.38 85.36 19.94
CA ILE A 3 -32.96 84.43 21.04
C ILE A 3 -32.30 83.09 20.60
N SER A 4 -31.24 82.51 21.20
CA SER A 4 -30.31 82.83 22.30
C SER A 4 -29.10 81.85 22.28
N ARG A 5 -28.02 82.23 22.98
CA ARG A 5 -26.88 81.38 23.40
C ARG A 5 -27.27 80.32 24.46
N LYS A 6 -26.61 79.16 24.42
CA LYS A 6 -26.20 78.26 25.54
C LYS A 6 -24.94 77.52 25.04
N LEU A 7 -23.70 77.71 25.51
CA LEU A 7 -23.04 77.44 26.80
C LEU A 7 -23.19 75.99 27.30
N LEU A 8 -22.06 75.26 27.38
CA LEU A 8 -21.61 74.24 28.37
C LEU A 8 -20.44 73.43 27.73
N ILE A 9 -19.16 73.75 28.00
CA ILE A 9 -18.28 73.25 29.09
C ILE A 9 -17.99 71.74 29.01
N GLY A 10 -16.70 71.39 28.88
CA GLY A 10 -16.14 70.23 29.60
C GLY A 10 -15.12 69.35 28.89
N LEU A 11 -13.86 69.43 29.37
CA LEU A 11 -12.86 68.34 29.52
C LEU A 11 -12.16 67.87 28.23
N GLY A 12 -10.85 67.98 28.04
CA GLY A 12 -9.75 68.02 29.00
C GLY A 12 -9.26 66.60 29.32
N GLY A 13 -8.23 66.14 28.60
CA GLY A 13 -7.35 65.04 28.99
C GLY A 13 -7.70 63.66 28.45
N LEU A 14 -6.87 63.13 27.55
CA LEU A 14 -6.25 61.79 27.64
C LEU A 14 -5.32 61.57 26.43
N GLY A 15 -4.24 62.34 26.37
CA GLY A 15 -3.15 62.11 25.43
C GLY A 15 -1.98 61.43 26.14
N LEU A 16 -2.12 60.17 26.60
CA LEU A 16 -0.98 59.35 27.04
C LEU A 16 -1.38 57.88 27.34
N ALA A 17 -1.81 57.08 26.35
CA ALA A 17 -2.03 55.64 26.59
C ALA A 17 -1.92 54.73 25.35
N VAL A 18 -1.22 55.13 24.28
CA VAL A 18 -1.11 54.31 23.05
C VAL A 18 0.30 53.74 22.82
N ALA A 19 1.24 53.94 23.76
CA ALA A 19 2.63 53.48 23.60
C ALA A 19 2.99 52.17 24.33
N LEU A 20 2.06 51.52 25.04
CA LEU A 20 2.38 50.35 25.91
C LEU A 20 1.70 49.03 25.49
N LEU A 21 1.00 48.98 24.35
CA LEU A 21 0.36 47.75 23.88
C LEU A 21 1.04 47.08 22.67
N VAL A 22 2.06 47.70 22.06
CA VAL A 22 2.78 47.10 20.92
C VAL A 22 3.94 46.20 21.38
N THR A 23 4.56 46.47 22.53
CA THR A 23 5.64 45.62 23.08
C THR A 23 5.12 44.28 23.61
N GLY A 24 3.88 44.24 24.14
CA GLY A 24 3.28 43.01 24.65
C GLY A 24 2.92 41.96 23.60
N CYS A 25 2.73 42.35 22.33
CA CYS A 25 2.43 41.41 21.23
C CYS A 25 3.70 40.79 20.63
N VAL A 26 4.78 41.57 20.49
CA VAL A 26 6.05 41.08 19.90
C VAL A 26 6.75 40.09 20.83
N ASP A 27 6.67 40.32 22.15
CA ASP A 27 7.25 39.41 23.15
C ASP A 27 6.46 38.10 23.28
N ASN A 28 5.17 38.08 22.90
CA ASN A 28 4.34 36.88 22.96
C ASN A 28 4.60 35.94 21.76
N VAL A 29 4.89 36.49 20.57
CA VAL A 29 5.30 35.68 19.41
C VAL A 29 6.65 35.00 19.66
N LYS A 30 7.63 35.72 20.24
CA LYS A 30 8.94 35.14 20.60
C LYS A 30 8.88 34.13 21.76
N LYS A 31 7.90 34.25 22.66
CA LYS A 31 7.69 33.28 23.75
C LYS A 31 6.95 32.03 23.29
N GLN A 32 6.04 32.13 22.32
CA GLN A 32 5.43 30.94 21.72
C GLN A 32 6.38 30.14 20.82
N SER A 33 7.36 30.78 20.18
CA SER A 33 8.44 30.06 19.47
C SER A 33 9.44 29.35 20.40
N ALA A 34 9.34 29.56 21.72
CA ALA A 34 10.17 28.91 22.72
C ALA A 34 9.39 27.88 23.57
N ALA A 35 8.06 27.84 23.47
CA ALA A 35 7.20 26.91 24.20
C ALA A 35 7.01 25.64 23.37
N GLU A 36 7.66 24.56 23.83
CA GLU A 36 7.62 23.22 23.25
C GLU A 36 8.21 23.13 21.85
N LYS A 37 9.54 22.92 21.80
CA LYS A 37 10.09 22.05 20.76
C LYS A 37 9.38 20.70 20.90
N LEU A 38 8.21 20.56 20.29
CA LEU A 38 7.65 19.27 19.93
C LEU A 38 8.73 18.65 19.04
N GLY A 39 9.57 17.82 19.66
CA GLY A 39 10.60 17.09 18.96
C GLY A 39 9.92 16.38 17.79
N LYS A 40 10.57 16.45 16.63
CA LYS A 40 10.17 15.74 15.41
C LYS A 40 9.64 14.34 15.79
N PRO A 41 8.40 13.97 15.42
CA PRO A 41 7.88 12.65 15.73
C PRO A 41 8.83 11.56 15.22
N SER A 42 8.85 10.41 15.89
CA SER A 42 9.74 9.30 15.50
C SER A 42 9.54 8.87 14.04
N SER A 43 8.32 8.96 13.51
CA SER A 43 8.00 8.68 12.09
C SER A 43 8.68 9.65 11.12
N TYR A 44 9.05 10.85 11.58
CA TYR A 44 9.80 11.82 10.80
C TYR A 44 11.28 11.81 11.13
N ALA A 45 11.77 11.04 12.12
CA ALA A 45 13.14 11.11 12.63
C ALA A 45 14.22 11.24 11.52
N ASP A 46 14.01 10.56 10.40
CA ASP A 46 14.91 10.52 9.25
C ASP A 46 14.78 11.68 8.22
N VAL A 47 13.70 12.47 8.26
CA VAL A 47 13.36 13.44 7.19
C VAL A 47 13.84 14.87 7.49
N SER A 48 14.85 15.39 6.81
CA SER A 48 15.23 16.79 6.83
C SER A 48 14.25 17.63 5.99
N PHE A 49 13.81 18.76 6.53
CA PHE A 49 12.93 19.71 5.83
C PHE A 49 13.18 21.14 6.34
N ASP A 50 13.14 22.11 5.43
CA ASP A 50 13.25 23.54 5.71
C ASP A 50 12.02 24.29 5.17
N HIS A 51 11.40 25.11 6.01
CA HIS A 51 10.25 25.95 5.64
C HIS A 51 10.68 27.19 4.86
N SER A 52 11.91 27.69 5.03
CA SER A 52 12.36 28.94 4.39
C SER A 52 12.24 28.92 2.86
N PRO A 53 12.64 27.86 2.13
CA PRO A 53 12.46 27.81 0.68
C PRO A 53 11.01 27.56 0.23
N HIS A 54 10.08 27.32 1.15
CA HIS A 54 8.66 27.00 0.89
C HIS A 54 7.70 28.07 1.42
N GLU A 55 8.21 29.25 1.80
CA GLU A 55 7.43 30.27 2.52
C GLU A 55 6.30 30.90 1.70
N ASP A 56 6.43 30.90 0.36
CA ASP A 56 5.42 31.45 -0.56
C ASP A 56 4.23 30.48 -0.81
N MET A 57 4.26 29.27 -0.24
CA MET A 57 3.21 28.27 -0.40
C MET A 57 2.11 28.42 0.66
N ASP A 58 0.88 28.05 0.31
CA ASP A 58 -0.20 27.98 1.30
C ASP A 58 0.09 26.84 2.30
N CYS A 59 -0.11 27.11 3.60
CA CYS A 59 0.17 26.14 4.66
C CYS A 59 -0.60 24.82 4.47
N LYS A 60 -1.82 24.88 3.91
CA LYS A 60 -2.66 23.70 3.69
C LYS A 60 -2.19 22.88 2.51
N SER A 61 -1.35 23.42 1.62
CA SER A 61 -0.73 22.64 0.53
C SER A 61 0.14 21.51 1.06
N CYS A 62 0.72 21.67 2.26
CA CYS A 62 1.48 20.62 2.94
C CYS A 62 0.68 19.98 4.09
N HIS A 63 0.00 20.77 4.91
CA HIS A 63 -0.73 20.29 6.08
C HIS A 63 -2.18 19.89 5.79
N ALA A 64 -2.46 19.34 4.61
CA ALA A 64 -3.81 19.07 4.11
C ALA A 64 -4.58 18.03 4.96
N TYR A 65 -3.88 17.06 5.56
CA TYR A 65 -4.51 15.97 6.30
C TYR A 65 -4.97 16.45 7.68
N GLY A 66 -6.23 16.85 7.80
CA GLY A 66 -6.88 17.11 9.09
C GLY A 66 -6.54 18.45 9.76
N ALA A 67 -5.81 19.36 9.12
CA ALA A 67 -5.65 20.72 9.63
C ALA A 67 -6.84 21.60 9.22
N THR A 68 -7.65 22.01 10.19
CA THR A 68 -8.52 23.18 10.03
C THR A 68 -7.73 24.45 10.29
N GLU A 69 -8.21 25.61 9.82
CA GLU A 69 -7.60 26.90 10.15
C GLU A 69 -7.43 27.07 11.66
N GLY A 70 -6.24 27.50 12.09
CA GLY A 70 -5.89 27.64 13.51
C GLY A 70 -5.49 26.34 14.22
N SER A 71 -5.44 25.20 13.52
CA SER A 71 -4.93 23.95 14.09
C SER A 71 -3.45 24.07 14.44
N LYS A 72 -3.08 23.59 15.62
CA LYS A 72 -1.66 23.39 15.96
C LYS A 72 -1.09 22.27 15.08
N VAL A 73 0.16 22.43 14.65
CA VAL A 73 0.89 21.35 13.99
C VAL A 73 1.05 20.19 14.97
N SER A 74 0.71 18.99 14.52
CA SER A 74 0.76 17.75 15.30
C SER A 74 1.11 16.59 14.38
N ALA A 75 1.51 15.45 14.94
CA ALA A 75 1.87 14.26 14.14
C ALA A 75 0.76 13.83 13.15
N SER A 76 -0.51 14.14 13.46
CA SER A 76 -1.68 13.78 12.65
C SER A 76 -1.89 14.66 11.42
N ASN A 77 -1.26 15.83 11.33
CA ASN A 77 -1.40 16.76 10.21
C ASN A 77 -0.08 17.07 9.49
N LEU A 78 0.95 16.26 9.70
CA LEU A 78 2.19 16.36 8.94
C LEU A 78 2.03 15.76 7.54
N PRO A 79 2.67 16.36 6.51
CA PRO A 79 2.58 15.89 5.12
C PRO A 79 3.20 14.50 4.95
N ALA A 80 2.51 13.62 4.22
CA ALA A 80 3.15 12.41 3.71
C ALA A 80 4.14 12.76 2.58
N MET A 81 5.07 11.83 2.31
CA MET A 81 6.14 12.01 1.33
C MET A 81 5.62 12.32 -0.08
N ASP A 82 4.45 11.79 -0.43
CA ASP A 82 3.77 11.99 -1.72
C ASP A 82 3.57 13.49 -2.03
N ILE A 83 3.20 14.30 -1.04
CA ILE A 83 3.04 15.75 -1.21
C ILE A 83 4.36 16.39 -1.63
N CYS A 84 5.47 16.04 -0.97
CA CYS A 84 6.78 16.60 -1.28
C CYS A 84 7.22 16.22 -2.71
N VAL A 85 7.12 14.93 -3.06
CA VAL A 85 7.62 14.44 -4.34
C VAL A 85 6.72 14.77 -5.52
N THR A 86 5.43 15.06 -5.31
CA THR A 86 4.54 15.51 -6.39
C THR A 86 5.07 16.81 -7.00
N CYS A 87 5.29 17.84 -6.17
CA CYS A 87 5.86 19.10 -6.65
C CYS A 87 7.33 18.96 -7.07
N HIS A 88 8.16 18.19 -6.35
CA HIS A 88 9.58 18.06 -6.70
C HIS A 88 9.81 17.26 -7.98
N LYS A 89 8.92 16.31 -8.34
CA LYS A 89 9.00 15.57 -9.60
C LYS A 89 8.39 16.35 -10.77
N GLU A 90 7.31 17.11 -10.55
CA GLU A 90 6.60 17.83 -11.61
C GLU A 90 7.10 19.27 -11.83
N GLY A 91 7.67 19.90 -10.81
CA GLY A 91 8.07 21.31 -10.77
C GLY A 91 9.48 21.65 -11.24
N GLY A 92 10.25 20.66 -11.70
CA GLY A 92 11.44 20.84 -12.53
C GLY A 92 12.78 21.11 -11.84
N ASP A 93 12.82 21.82 -10.70
CA ASP A 93 14.10 22.33 -10.15
C ASP A 93 14.45 21.86 -8.73
N ALA A 94 13.55 21.14 -8.06
CA ALA A 94 13.79 20.69 -6.68
C ALA A 94 14.38 19.27 -6.66
N PRO A 95 15.37 18.99 -5.78
CA PRO A 95 15.95 17.66 -5.66
C PRO A 95 14.90 16.64 -5.20
N SER A 96 14.89 15.48 -5.85
CA SER A 96 14.03 14.35 -5.51
C SER A 96 14.82 13.10 -5.11
N GLU A 97 16.14 13.24 -4.96
CA GLU A 97 17.01 12.19 -4.47
C GLU A 97 16.71 11.87 -3.00
N CYS A 98 16.69 10.58 -2.65
CA CYS A 98 16.31 10.13 -1.31
C CYS A 98 17.14 10.84 -0.23
N SER A 99 18.47 10.91 -0.44
CA SER A 99 19.42 11.45 0.53
C SER A 99 19.30 12.95 0.78
N THR A 100 18.58 13.68 -0.08
CA THR A 100 18.34 15.11 0.14
C THR A 100 17.38 15.34 1.30
N CYS A 101 16.40 14.45 1.46
CA CYS A 101 15.43 14.50 2.55
C CYS A 101 15.75 13.48 3.63
N HIS A 102 16.20 12.28 3.29
CA HIS A 102 16.42 11.19 4.21
C HIS A 102 17.88 11.06 4.63
N SER A 103 18.14 11.01 5.93
CA SER A 103 19.48 10.79 6.48
C SER A 103 19.94 9.33 6.46
N GLU A 104 18.99 8.38 6.47
CA GLU A 104 19.21 6.96 6.66
C GLU A 104 18.59 6.13 5.52
N ILE A 105 17.47 6.57 4.95
CA ILE A 105 16.81 5.89 3.82
C ILE A 105 17.54 6.23 2.51
N SER A 106 17.87 5.20 1.74
CA SER A 106 18.41 5.34 0.39
C SER A 106 18.05 4.13 -0.46
N ALA A 107 18.08 4.29 -1.79
CA ALA A 107 17.84 3.19 -2.74
C ALA A 107 18.80 2.00 -2.56
N MET A 108 19.98 2.21 -1.95
CA MET A 108 20.98 1.16 -1.73
C MET A 108 20.87 0.48 -0.35
N LYS A 109 19.99 0.96 0.54
CA LYS A 109 19.83 0.43 1.89
C LYS A 109 18.49 -0.28 2.02
N ALA A 110 18.54 -1.59 2.12
CA ALA A 110 17.35 -2.40 2.31
C ALA A 110 16.64 -2.03 3.64
N PRO A 111 15.30 -1.86 3.65
CA PRO A 111 14.54 -1.67 4.87
C PRO A 111 14.66 -2.85 5.84
N ALA A 112 14.31 -2.65 7.11
CA ALA A 112 14.46 -3.67 8.15
C ALA A 112 13.63 -4.95 7.90
N ASP A 113 12.57 -4.87 7.07
CA ASP A 113 11.74 -6.01 6.70
C ASP A 113 12.30 -6.86 5.56
N HIS A 114 13.38 -6.41 4.89
CA HIS A 114 14.18 -7.19 3.94
C HIS A 114 15.11 -8.17 4.66
N ALA A 115 14.55 -8.87 5.63
CA ALA A 115 15.23 -9.86 6.45
C ALA A 115 15.07 -11.27 5.88
N ASN A 116 15.75 -12.23 6.51
CA ASN A 116 15.61 -13.64 6.21
C ASN A 116 14.13 -14.07 6.30
N GLY A 117 13.57 -14.51 5.17
CA GLY A 117 12.15 -14.88 5.05
C GLY A 117 11.29 -13.89 4.26
N TRP A 118 11.83 -12.77 3.80
CA TRP A 118 11.14 -11.80 2.93
C TRP A 118 10.36 -12.46 1.78
N VAL A 119 11.00 -13.38 1.06
CA VAL A 119 10.39 -14.12 -0.07
C VAL A 119 9.05 -14.77 0.32
N ARG A 120 8.90 -15.24 1.56
CA ARG A 120 7.66 -15.89 2.04
C ARG A 120 6.59 -14.90 2.51
N MET A 121 6.96 -13.66 2.82
CA MET A 121 6.08 -12.71 3.50
C MET A 121 5.70 -11.50 2.63
N HIS A 122 6.52 -11.16 1.63
CA HIS A 122 6.32 -9.95 0.82
C HIS A 122 4.95 -9.92 0.12
N GLY A 123 4.48 -11.07 -0.37
CA GLY A 123 3.18 -11.17 -1.04
C GLY A 123 2.03 -10.69 -0.14
N SER A 124 2.08 -10.97 1.17
CA SER A 124 1.05 -10.47 2.10
C SER A 124 1.11 -8.95 2.31
N LYS A 125 2.30 -8.34 2.21
CA LYS A 125 2.48 -6.89 2.33
C LYS A 125 2.02 -6.16 1.07
N ALA A 126 2.31 -6.73 -0.10
CA ALA A 126 1.91 -6.21 -1.40
C ALA A 126 0.38 -6.11 -1.56
N LEU A 127 -0.41 -6.90 -0.81
CA LEU A 127 -1.88 -6.80 -0.80
C LEU A 127 -2.41 -5.50 -0.18
N PHE A 128 -1.63 -4.85 0.70
CA PHE A 128 -2.06 -3.69 1.47
C PHE A 128 -1.25 -2.42 1.21
N SER A 129 -0.16 -2.53 0.46
CA SER A 129 0.70 -1.38 0.15
C SER A 129 1.49 -1.59 -1.14
N ASN A 130 1.65 -0.52 -1.90
CA ASN A 130 2.54 -0.41 -3.05
C ASN A 130 3.83 0.35 -2.72
N SER A 131 4.18 0.47 -1.43
CA SER A 131 5.36 1.22 -0.97
C SER A 131 6.69 0.67 -1.50
N CYS A 132 6.69 -0.56 -2.00
CA CYS A 132 7.82 -1.14 -2.71
C CYS A 132 8.28 -0.26 -3.88
N ASN A 133 7.32 0.40 -4.55
CA ASN A 133 7.56 1.20 -5.75
C ASN A 133 8.24 2.56 -5.44
N TRP A 134 8.44 2.88 -4.15
CA TRP A 134 9.29 4.01 -3.76
C TRP A 134 10.77 3.74 -3.98
N CYS A 135 11.18 2.47 -3.95
CA CYS A 135 12.57 2.04 -4.13
C CYS A 135 12.77 1.13 -5.35
N HIS A 136 11.75 0.38 -5.76
CA HIS A 136 11.81 -0.60 -6.83
C HIS A 136 10.94 -0.19 -8.03
N GLU A 137 11.35 -0.63 -9.21
CA GLU A 137 10.52 -0.55 -10.40
C GLU A 137 9.54 -1.73 -10.46
N GLU A 138 8.43 -1.56 -11.19
CA GLU A 138 7.38 -2.58 -11.34
C GLU A 138 7.91 -3.89 -11.96
N ASN A 139 8.95 -3.80 -12.80
CA ASN A 139 9.63 -4.97 -13.36
C ASN A 139 10.24 -5.88 -12.27
N THR A 140 10.64 -5.33 -11.12
CA THR A 140 11.23 -6.13 -10.02
C THR A 140 10.25 -7.20 -9.53
N CYS A 141 8.96 -6.87 -9.51
CA CYS A 141 7.90 -7.81 -9.17
C CYS A 141 7.77 -8.89 -10.27
N SER A 142 7.60 -8.46 -11.51
CA SER A 142 7.32 -9.37 -12.62
C SER A 142 8.50 -10.25 -13.01
N ASP A 143 9.74 -9.76 -12.97
CA ASP A 143 10.94 -10.51 -13.31
C ASP A 143 11.16 -11.69 -12.35
N CYS A 144 10.97 -11.45 -11.05
CA CYS A 144 11.05 -12.49 -10.03
C CYS A 144 9.87 -13.47 -10.15
N HIS A 145 8.64 -12.97 -10.22
CA HIS A 145 7.45 -13.84 -10.28
C HIS A 145 7.30 -14.59 -11.62
N ALA A 146 7.99 -14.16 -12.68
CA ALA A 146 8.05 -14.88 -13.95
C ALA A 146 9.07 -16.04 -13.94
N THR A 147 10.05 -16.00 -13.05
CA THR A 147 11.16 -16.97 -13.00
C THR A 147 11.09 -17.89 -11.79
N GLU A 148 10.49 -17.42 -10.70
CA GLU A 148 10.39 -18.16 -9.45
C GLU A 148 9.13 -19.02 -9.38
N ARG A 149 9.32 -20.27 -8.94
CA ARG A 149 8.19 -21.18 -8.75
C ARG A 149 7.41 -20.77 -7.49
N PRO A 150 6.07 -20.76 -7.54
CA PRO A 150 5.28 -20.49 -6.35
C PRO A 150 5.53 -21.58 -5.30
N MET A 151 5.36 -21.23 -4.01
CA MET A 151 5.53 -22.20 -2.91
C MET A 151 4.63 -23.44 -3.03
N SER A 152 3.52 -23.32 -3.76
CA SER A 152 2.60 -24.42 -4.07
C SER A 152 3.22 -25.45 -5.03
N HIS A 153 4.26 -25.12 -5.78
CA HIS A 153 4.88 -25.94 -6.82
C HIS A 153 5.69 -27.12 -6.24
N THR A 154 5.00 -28.01 -5.53
CA THR A 154 5.51 -29.24 -4.94
C THR A 154 5.09 -30.45 -5.78
N PRO A 155 5.83 -31.58 -5.75
CA PRO A 155 5.43 -32.80 -6.44
C PRO A 155 4.03 -33.29 -6.04
N THR A 156 3.64 -33.09 -4.78
CA THR A 156 2.33 -33.49 -4.26
C THR A 156 1.21 -32.63 -4.83
N TRP A 157 1.42 -31.31 -4.88
CA TRP A 157 0.47 -30.37 -5.49
C TRP A 157 0.32 -30.64 -7.00
N ALA A 158 1.42 -30.84 -7.72
CA ALA A 158 1.36 -31.16 -9.15
C ALA A 158 0.56 -32.45 -9.42
N ARG A 159 0.63 -33.45 -8.53
CA ARG A 159 -0.12 -34.71 -8.69
C ARG A 159 -1.61 -34.62 -8.34
N SER A 160 -1.99 -33.74 -7.42
CA SER A 160 -3.34 -33.81 -6.80
C SER A 160 -3.92 -32.51 -6.26
N GLY A 161 -3.13 -31.45 -6.14
CA GLY A 161 -3.55 -30.13 -5.68
C GLY A 161 -4.01 -29.24 -6.84
N HIS A 162 -3.18 -29.13 -7.89
CA HIS A 162 -3.29 -28.10 -8.93
C HIS A 162 -4.67 -27.97 -9.59
N GLY A 163 -5.44 -29.06 -9.68
CA GLY A 163 -6.77 -29.03 -10.28
C GLY A 163 -7.80 -28.20 -9.49
N ARG A 164 -7.62 -27.98 -8.18
CA ARG A 164 -8.46 -27.08 -7.38
C ARG A 164 -8.07 -25.63 -7.59
N GLU A 165 -6.78 -25.32 -7.51
CA GLU A 165 -6.28 -23.99 -7.79
C GLU A 165 -6.58 -23.55 -9.24
N ALA A 166 -6.41 -24.42 -10.23
CA ALA A 166 -6.71 -24.14 -11.63
C ALA A 166 -8.22 -24.02 -11.94
N ASP A 167 -9.09 -24.47 -11.03
CA ASP A 167 -10.54 -24.20 -11.09
C ASP A 167 -10.88 -22.81 -10.56
N PHE A 168 -10.16 -22.36 -9.53
CA PHE A 168 -10.35 -21.04 -8.94
C PHE A 168 -9.74 -19.93 -9.81
N ASP A 169 -8.47 -20.09 -10.17
CA ASP A 169 -7.75 -19.17 -11.03
C ASP A 169 -6.73 -19.94 -11.87
N ARG A 170 -7.07 -20.17 -13.14
CA ARG A 170 -6.15 -20.78 -14.09
C ARG A 170 -5.08 -19.80 -14.58
N LYS A 171 -5.41 -18.51 -14.64
CA LYS A 171 -4.55 -17.49 -15.28
C LYS A 171 -3.25 -17.28 -14.50
N GLN A 172 -3.25 -17.55 -13.20
CA GLN A 172 -2.02 -17.52 -12.40
C GLN A 172 -0.93 -18.47 -12.93
N CYS A 173 -1.31 -19.55 -13.63
CA CYS A 173 -0.37 -20.50 -14.22
C CYS A 173 0.23 -19.97 -15.52
N ASP A 174 -0.49 -19.07 -16.22
CA ASP A 174 -0.13 -18.56 -17.54
C ASP A 174 1.11 -17.64 -17.50
N THR A 175 1.51 -17.20 -16.30
CA THR A 175 2.77 -16.51 -16.03
C THR A 175 3.99 -17.32 -16.48
N CYS A 176 3.95 -18.64 -16.29
CA CYS A 176 5.06 -19.53 -16.63
C CYS A 176 4.67 -20.62 -17.65
N HIS A 177 3.40 -21.05 -17.66
CA HIS A 177 2.94 -22.19 -18.46
C HIS A 177 2.01 -21.75 -19.59
N GLN A 178 2.17 -22.36 -20.76
CA GLN A 178 1.28 -22.16 -21.90
C GLN A 178 0.17 -23.23 -21.96
N ALA A 179 -0.88 -22.95 -22.72
CA ALA A 179 -2.07 -23.82 -22.80
C ALA A 179 -1.78 -25.24 -23.33
N ASP A 180 -0.75 -25.39 -24.17
CA ASP A 180 -0.27 -26.66 -24.71
C ASP A 180 0.42 -27.52 -23.63
N GLU A 181 1.13 -26.90 -22.68
CA GLU A 181 1.74 -27.61 -21.55
C GLU A 181 0.68 -28.25 -20.64
N CYS A 182 -0.45 -27.56 -20.45
CA CYS A 182 -1.61 -28.11 -19.72
C CYS A 182 -2.14 -29.35 -20.44
N SER A 183 -2.32 -29.21 -21.76
CA SER A 183 -2.90 -30.25 -22.62
C SER A 183 -2.03 -31.51 -22.64
N ARG A 184 -0.70 -31.34 -22.65
CA ARG A 184 0.26 -32.46 -22.66
C ARG A 184 0.07 -33.41 -21.47
N CYS A 185 -0.27 -32.90 -20.29
CA CYS A 185 -0.53 -33.72 -19.12
C CYS A 185 -1.99 -34.20 -19.04
N HIS A 186 -2.95 -33.36 -19.42
CA HIS A 186 -4.38 -33.70 -19.37
C HIS A 186 -4.82 -34.70 -20.45
N GLN A 187 -3.95 -34.99 -21.42
CA GLN A 187 -4.12 -36.06 -22.40
C GLN A 187 -3.50 -37.39 -21.95
N VAL A 188 -2.78 -37.39 -20.82
CA VAL A 188 -2.13 -38.61 -20.29
C VAL A 188 -3.09 -39.32 -19.35
N LYS A 189 -3.20 -40.64 -19.52
CA LYS A 189 -3.92 -41.54 -18.61
C LYS A 189 -3.48 -41.27 -17.16
N PRO A 190 -4.37 -40.85 -16.25
CA PRO A 190 -3.98 -40.48 -14.89
C PRO A 190 -3.59 -41.70 -14.06
N PHE A 191 -2.80 -41.47 -13.00
CA PHE A 191 -2.30 -42.53 -12.11
C PHE A 191 -3.40 -43.48 -11.59
N SER A 192 -4.61 -42.94 -11.38
CA SER A 192 -5.78 -43.70 -10.91
C SER A 192 -6.12 -44.92 -11.78
N HIS A 193 -5.73 -44.95 -13.06
CA HIS A 193 -6.04 -46.06 -13.96
C HIS A 193 -4.97 -47.16 -14.04
N TYR A 194 -3.86 -47.06 -13.28
CA TYR A 194 -2.82 -48.08 -13.27
C TYR A 194 -2.97 -49.08 -12.10
N GLY A 195 -3.86 -48.80 -11.14
CA GLY A 195 -4.16 -49.73 -10.05
C GLY A 195 -5.20 -50.78 -10.45
N ALA A 196 -4.88 -52.07 -10.25
CA ALA A 196 -5.81 -53.19 -10.52
C ALA A 196 -7.15 -53.05 -9.77
N GLY A 197 -7.14 -52.40 -8.60
CA GLY A 197 -8.34 -52.16 -7.79
C GLY A 197 -9.25 -51.04 -8.29
N PHE A 198 -8.86 -50.27 -9.32
CA PHE A 198 -9.67 -49.15 -9.81
C PHE A 198 -11.06 -49.63 -10.25
N ARG A 199 -11.16 -50.61 -11.13
CA ARG A 199 -12.48 -51.06 -11.63
C ARG A 199 -13.13 -52.17 -10.78
N PHE A 200 -12.34 -53.06 -10.18
CA PHE A 200 -12.86 -54.32 -9.63
C PHE A 200 -12.81 -54.43 -8.10
N ALA A 201 -12.15 -53.51 -7.39
CA ALA A 201 -12.03 -53.55 -5.94
C ALA A 201 -12.62 -52.30 -5.26
N GLY A 202 -13.62 -51.67 -5.89
CA GLY A 202 -14.26 -50.47 -5.35
C GLY A 202 -13.42 -49.19 -5.43
N GLY A 203 -12.18 -49.24 -5.94
CA GLY A 203 -11.28 -48.09 -6.00
C GLY A 203 -11.80 -46.92 -6.83
N HIS A 204 -12.60 -47.18 -7.88
CA HIS A 204 -13.28 -46.16 -8.67
C HIS A 204 -14.32 -45.40 -7.84
N ALA A 205 -15.17 -46.12 -7.10
CA ALA A 205 -16.19 -45.54 -6.23
C ALA A 205 -15.55 -44.76 -5.07
N GLU A 206 -14.51 -45.31 -4.44
CA GLU A 206 -13.75 -44.64 -3.38
C GLU A 206 -13.10 -43.33 -3.87
N LEU A 207 -12.52 -43.34 -5.08
CA LEU A 207 -11.91 -42.15 -5.66
C LEU A 207 -12.94 -41.06 -5.96
N ILE A 208 -14.12 -41.42 -6.49
CA ILE A 208 -15.23 -40.49 -6.70
C ILE A 208 -15.67 -39.87 -5.38
N ALA A 209 -15.83 -40.68 -4.33
CA ALA A 209 -16.20 -40.20 -3.00
C ALA A 209 -15.15 -39.22 -2.44
N LYS A 210 -13.86 -39.58 -2.50
CA LYS A 210 -12.75 -38.70 -2.05
C LYS A 210 -12.65 -37.39 -2.82
N ARG A 211 -13.04 -37.39 -4.10
CA ARG A 211 -12.99 -36.20 -4.97
C ARG A 211 -14.30 -35.41 -5.01
N GLY A 212 -15.33 -35.85 -4.28
CA GLY A 212 -16.63 -35.19 -4.26
C GLY A 212 -17.39 -35.25 -5.58
N GLY A 213 -17.16 -36.27 -6.41
CA GLY A 213 -17.91 -36.49 -7.66
C GLY A 213 -17.04 -36.83 -8.88
N THR A 214 -17.65 -36.72 -10.06
CA THR A 214 -17.07 -37.16 -11.35
C THR A 214 -16.42 -36.04 -12.15
N ARG A 215 -16.38 -34.80 -11.64
CA ARG A 215 -15.82 -33.62 -12.35
C ARG A 215 -14.41 -33.89 -12.90
N SER A 216 -13.53 -34.47 -12.08
CA SER A 216 -12.16 -34.80 -12.51
C SER A 216 -12.06 -35.90 -13.57
N CYS A 217 -13.08 -36.76 -13.67
CA CYS A 217 -13.14 -37.83 -14.66
C CYS A 217 -13.62 -37.29 -16.01
N ARG A 218 -14.50 -36.28 -15.99
CA ARG A 218 -15.04 -35.60 -17.16
C ARG A 218 -14.02 -34.74 -17.92
N VAL A 219 -12.80 -34.63 -17.41
CA VAL A 219 -11.67 -34.04 -18.14
C VAL A 219 -11.31 -34.89 -19.36
N CYS A 220 -11.44 -36.21 -19.28
CA CYS A 220 -11.08 -37.14 -20.35
C CYS A 220 -12.25 -38.03 -20.80
N HIS A 221 -13.31 -38.12 -20.01
CA HIS A 221 -14.42 -39.02 -20.26
C HIS A 221 -15.73 -38.26 -20.46
N GLU A 222 -16.43 -38.57 -21.54
CA GLU A 222 -17.79 -38.07 -21.74
C GLU A 222 -18.77 -38.68 -20.73
N PRO A 223 -19.89 -38.00 -20.40
CA PRO A 223 -20.87 -38.48 -19.43
C PRO A 223 -21.52 -39.83 -19.79
N ASP A 224 -21.61 -40.15 -21.08
CA ASP A 224 -22.14 -41.40 -21.61
C ASP A 224 -21.32 -42.63 -21.16
N LEU A 225 -20.01 -42.48 -21.01
CA LEU A 225 -19.13 -43.54 -20.51
C LEU A 225 -19.58 -44.00 -19.11
N CYS A 226 -20.04 -43.08 -18.26
CA CYS A 226 -20.56 -43.43 -16.95
C CYS A 226 -21.84 -44.27 -17.05
N ALA A 227 -22.71 -43.93 -18.00
CA ALA A 227 -23.98 -44.62 -18.23
C ALA A 227 -23.78 -46.06 -18.72
N THR A 228 -22.62 -46.44 -19.27
CA THR A 228 -22.34 -47.82 -19.68
C THR A 228 -22.38 -48.84 -18.53
N CYS A 229 -22.15 -48.39 -17.29
CA CYS A 229 -22.12 -49.25 -16.10
C CYS A 229 -23.08 -48.77 -14.99
N HIS A 230 -23.48 -47.49 -15.00
CA HIS A 230 -24.36 -46.87 -14.00
C HIS A 230 -25.76 -46.55 -14.55
N SER A 231 -26.23 -47.31 -15.54
CA SER A 231 -27.59 -47.22 -16.06
C SER A 231 -28.55 -47.88 -15.07
N ASN A 232 -29.44 -47.07 -14.47
CA ASN A 232 -30.73 -47.53 -13.97
C ASN A 232 -31.79 -47.11 -14.98
#